data_AF-A0A967GS97-F1
#
_entry.id   AF-A0A967GS97-F1
#
_cell.length_a   1.000
_cell.length_b   1.000
_cell.length_c   1.000
_cell.angle_alpha   90.00
_cell.angle_beta   90.00
_cell.angle_gamma   90.00
#
_symmetry.space_group_name_H-M   'P 1'
#
loop_
_entity.id
_entity.type
_entity.pdbx_description
1 polymer ?
#
loop_
_entity_poly.entity_id
_entity_poly.type
_entity_poly.pdbx_seq_one_letter_code
_entity_poly.pdbx_strand_id
1 'polypeptide(L)'
;SGAVDYDFGPFDGGDLDSNFLQAWERIVICGVDPAVFRASYGLPASIRVLGPWTGALGNQGERINIRDKNDTIRCTLRYDDRHPWPVKADGG
;
A
#
# COMPACT_ATOMS: atom_id res chain seq x y z
N SER A 1 -12.02 -15.10 -0.13
CA SER A 1 -11.88 -13.65 -0.34
C SER A 1 -10.72 -13.18 0.50
N GLY A 2 -9.61 -12.82 -0.13
CA GLY A 2 -8.61 -11.99 0.53
C GLY A 2 -9.19 -10.59 0.66
N ALA A 3 -9.00 -9.99 1.81
CA ALA A 3 -9.12 -8.56 1.95
C ALA A 3 -7.81 -8.14 2.61
N VAL A 4 -7.09 -7.25 1.95
CA VAL A 4 -5.98 -6.56 2.57
C VAL A 4 -6.51 -5.35 3.31
N ASP A 5 -6.03 -5.12 4.53
CA ASP A 5 -6.40 -3.96 5.32
C ASP A 5 -5.14 -3.26 5.87
N TYR A 6 -5.09 -1.95 5.72
CA TYR A 6 -4.08 -1.08 6.28
C TYR A 6 -4.73 0.22 6.73
N ASP A 7 -4.61 0.53 8.02
CA ASP A 7 -5.08 1.79 8.58
C ASP A 7 -3.93 2.81 8.60
N PHE A 8 -4.19 3.98 8.04
CA PHE A 8 -3.27 5.10 8.16
C PHE A 8 -3.45 5.70 9.55
N GLY A 9 -2.34 5.92 10.26
CA GLY A 9 -2.37 6.47 11.61
C GLY A 9 -3.17 7.78 11.71
N PRO A 10 -3.56 8.18 12.95
CA PRO A 10 -4.29 9.42 13.16
C PRO A 10 -3.47 10.63 12.71
N PHE A 11 -4.18 11.74 12.45
CA PHE A 11 -3.52 13.01 12.14
C PHE A 11 -2.51 13.41 13.22
N ASP A 12 -1.26 13.57 12.79
CA ASP A 12 -0.14 14.12 13.55
C ASP A 12 0.22 15.49 12.98
N GLY A 13 -0.05 16.54 13.76
CA GLY A 13 0.29 17.91 13.39
C GLY A 13 1.78 18.23 13.44
N GLY A 14 2.58 17.40 14.10
CA GLY A 14 4.05 17.48 14.12
C GLY A 14 4.72 16.76 12.95
N ASP A 15 4.01 15.86 12.29
CA ASP A 15 4.48 15.11 11.13
C ASP A 15 3.45 15.17 9.99
N LEU A 16 3.52 16.25 9.21
CA LEU A 16 2.63 16.47 8.07
C LEU A 16 2.81 15.40 6.98
N ASP A 17 4.00 14.82 6.87
CA ASP A 17 4.29 13.79 5.87
C ASP A 17 3.58 12.49 6.22
N SER A 18 3.28 12.21 7.49
CA SER A 18 2.49 11.03 7.87
C SER A 18 1.02 11.06 7.40
N ASN A 19 0.48 12.23 7.09
CA ASN A 19 -0.97 12.42 6.87
C ASN A 19 -1.36 12.92 5.49
N PHE A 20 -0.39 13.42 4.72
CA PHE A 20 -0.61 13.92 3.38
C PHE A 20 0.34 13.25 2.39
N LEU A 21 -0.16 13.03 1.17
CA LEU A 21 0.68 12.72 0.02
C LEU A 21 1.01 14.04 -0.67
N GLN A 22 2.31 14.34 -0.80
CA GLN A 22 2.72 15.51 -1.56
C GLN A 22 2.41 15.31 -3.05
N ALA A 23 2.37 16.40 -3.82
CA ALA A 23 2.16 16.32 -5.26
C ALA A 23 3.22 15.41 -5.89
N TRP A 24 2.77 14.36 -6.60
CA TRP A 24 3.60 13.35 -7.26
C TRP A 24 4.40 12.41 -6.35
N GLU A 25 4.16 12.45 -5.04
CA GLU A 25 4.77 11.49 -4.11
C GLU A 25 4.27 10.07 -4.41
N ARG A 26 5.18 9.10 -4.28
CA ARG A 26 4.88 7.67 -4.37
C ARG A 26 5.19 7.02 -3.05
N ILE A 27 4.24 6.26 -2.53
CA ILE A 27 4.40 5.45 -1.33
C ILE A 27 4.31 3.97 -1.68
N VAL A 28 4.94 3.15 -0.86
CA VAL A 28 4.80 1.70 -0.90
C VAL A 28 4.11 1.26 0.39
N ILE A 29 3.12 0.39 0.29
CA ILE A 29 2.56 -0.33 1.43
C ILE A 29 2.89 -1.81 1.20
N CYS A 30 3.38 -2.51 2.22
CA CYS A 30 3.83 -3.89 2.10
C CYS A 30 3.19 -4.79 3.16
N GLY A 31 3.15 -6.10 2.90
CA GLY A 31 2.62 -7.12 3.80
C GLY A 31 3.62 -7.65 4.83
N VAL A 32 4.81 -7.05 4.90
CA VAL A 32 5.90 -7.44 5.82
C VAL A 32 6.44 -6.20 6.53
N ASP A 33 7.43 -6.38 7.39
CA ASP A 33 8.11 -5.25 8.02
C ASP A 33 8.72 -4.28 6.97
N PRO A 34 8.46 -2.96 7.06
CA PRO A 34 8.95 -1.98 6.09
C PRO A 34 10.48 -1.92 5.95
N ALA A 35 11.23 -2.15 7.03
CA ALA A 35 12.69 -2.16 6.98
C ALA A 35 13.21 -3.41 6.26
N VAL A 36 12.59 -4.57 6.50
CA VAL A 36 12.84 -5.80 5.75
C VAL A 36 12.53 -5.62 4.27
N PHE A 37 11.36 -5.08 3.93
CA PHE A 37 10.99 -4.82 2.54
C PHE A 37 11.99 -3.89 1.84
N ARG A 38 12.33 -2.77 2.50
CA ARG A 38 13.31 -1.80 1.97
C ARG A 38 14.66 -2.46 1.70
N ALA A 39 15.16 -3.28 2.62
CA ALA A 39 16.43 -3.99 2.46
C ALA A 39 16.39 -4.99 1.30
N SER A 40 15.32 -5.78 1.18
CA SER A 40 15.16 -6.78 0.12
C SER A 40 15.12 -6.19 -1.28
N TYR A 41 14.53 -5.01 -1.44
CA TYR A 41 14.36 -4.35 -2.75
C TYR A 41 15.30 -3.16 -2.98
N GLY A 42 16.21 -2.85 -2.04
CA GLY A 42 17.18 -1.76 -2.17
C GLY A 42 16.56 -0.37 -2.31
N LEU A 43 15.43 -0.10 -1.65
CA LEU A 43 14.72 1.17 -1.81
C LEU A 43 15.46 2.32 -1.10
N PRO A 44 15.58 3.51 -1.72
CA PRO A 44 16.19 4.66 -1.08
C PRO A 44 15.32 5.17 0.08
N ALA A 45 15.96 5.84 1.05
CA ALA A 45 15.27 6.38 2.23
C ALA A 45 14.18 7.42 1.88
N SER A 46 14.27 8.05 0.71
CA SER A 46 13.29 9.02 0.21
C SER A 46 11.95 8.39 -0.18
N ILE A 47 11.88 7.06 -0.37
CA ILE A 47 10.61 6.38 -0.62
C ILE A 47 10.03 5.97 0.73
N ARG A 48 8.86 6.53 1.03
CA ARG A 48 8.06 6.15 2.19
C ARG A 48 7.50 4.74 1.99
N VAL A 49 7.84 3.84 2.92
CA VAL A 49 7.39 2.45 2.96
C VAL A 49 6.60 2.26 4.24
N LEU A 50 5.37 1.77 4.10
CA LEU A 50 4.40 1.54 5.16
C LEU A 50 4.06 0.05 5.25
N GLY A 51 3.49 -0.35 6.38
CA GLY A 51 3.09 -1.73 6.64
C GLY A 51 3.45 -2.19 8.06
N PRO A 52 3.26 -3.49 8.37
CA PRO A 52 2.62 -4.48 7.49
C PRO A 52 1.12 -4.21 7.37
N TRP A 53 0.57 -4.37 6.16
CA TRP A 53 -0.87 -4.59 6.05
C TRP A 53 -1.27 -5.94 6.65
N THR A 54 -2.55 -6.13 6.92
CA THR A 54 -3.10 -7.42 7.35
C THR A 54 -3.86 -8.10 6.21
N GLY A 55 -4.04 -9.42 6.31
CA GLY A 55 -4.68 -10.21 5.27
C GLY A 55 -3.77 -10.48 4.08
N ALA A 56 -4.37 -10.87 2.96
CA ALA A 56 -3.66 -11.20 1.73
C ALA A 56 -4.46 -10.70 0.52
N LEU A 57 -3.75 -10.22 -0.49
CA LEU A 57 -4.34 -9.99 -1.80
C LEU A 57 -4.51 -11.34 -2.50
N GLY A 58 -5.74 -11.70 -2.79
CA GLY A 58 -6.08 -12.84 -3.62
C GLY A 58 -5.94 -12.51 -5.10
N ASN A 59 -5.48 -13.51 -5.84
CA ASN A 59 -5.15 -13.42 -7.27
C ASN A 59 -6.37 -13.51 -8.20
N GLN A 60 -7.59 -13.25 -7.70
CA GLN A 60 -8.85 -13.48 -8.43
C GLN A 60 -9.62 -12.19 -8.76
N GLY A 61 -8.94 -11.07 -8.97
CA GLY A 61 -9.60 -9.81 -9.33
C GLY A 61 -10.06 -8.98 -8.13
N GLU A 62 -9.34 -9.03 -7.01
CA GLU A 62 -9.70 -8.31 -5.79
C GLU A 62 -9.72 -6.79 -5.98
N ARG A 63 -10.60 -6.14 -5.22
CA ARG A 63 -10.79 -4.69 -5.29
C ARG A 63 -10.11 -4.04 -4.11
N ILE A 64 -9.12 -3.21 -4.41
CA ILE A 64 -8.45 -2.34 -3.45
C ILE A 64 -9.17 -0.99 -3.47
N ASN A 65 -9.64 -0.56 -2.30
CA ASN A 65 -10.24 0.76 -2.12
C ASN A 65 -9.33 1.61 -1.25
N ILE A 66 -9.01 2.81 -1.71
CA ILE A 66 -8.33 3.83 -0.92
C ILE A 66 -9.38 4.80 -0.44
N ARG A 67 -9.43 4.99 0.87
CA ARG A 67 -10.36 5.90 1.53
C ARG A 67 -9.60 7.04 2.20
N ASP A 68 -10.21 8.20 2.27
CA ASP A 68 -9.71 9.28 3.12
C ASP A 68 -10.20 9.12 4.56
N LYS A 69 -9.78 10.04 5.44
CA LYS A 69 -10.16 10.06 6.87
C LYS A 69 -11.67 10.15 7.15
N ASN A 70 -12.48 10.51 6.15
CA ASN A 70 -13.94 10.60 6.26
C ASN A 70 -14.61 9.33 5.69
N ASP A 71 -13.86 8.23 5.55
CA ASP A 71 -14.28 6.95 4.94
C ASP A 71 -14.77 7.09 3.49
N THR A 72 -14.41 8.19 2.82
CA THR A 72 -14.82 8.44 1.43
C THR A 72 -13.83 7.75 0.49
N ILE A 73 -14.34 6.88 -0.39
CA ILE A 73 -13.52 6.24 -1.43
C ILE A 73 -12.99 7.32 -2.38
N ARG A 74 -11.66 7.43 -2.45
CA ARG A 74 -10.95 8.32 -3.36
C ARG A 74 -10.43 7.61 -4.59
N CYS A 75 -10.07 6.34 -4.45
CA CYS A 75 -9.60 5.51 -5.56
C CYS A 75 -10.05 4.07 -5.37
N THR A 76 -10.36 3.42 -6.47
CA THR A 76 -10.63 1.99 -6.54
C THR A 76 -9.79 1.39 -7.64
N LEU A 77 -9.08 0.32 -7.31
CA LEU A 77 -8.21 -0.41 -8.22
C LEU A 77 -8.57 -1.90 -8.19
N ARG A 78 -8.51 -2.56 -9.34
CA ARG A 78 -8.62 -4.02 -9.43
C ARG A 78 -7.23 -4.64 -9.48
N TYR A 79 -6.92 -5.47 -8.49
CA TYR A 79 -5.75 -6.32 -8.47
C TYR A 79 -6.09 -7.67 -9.10
N ASP A 80 -5.25 -8.14 -10.03
CA ASP A 80 -5.42 -9.39 -10.76
C ASP A 80 -4.02 -9.94 -11.02
N ASP A 81 -3.86 -11.27 -11.09
CA ASP A 81 -2.58 -11.90 -11.47
C ASP A 81 -2.30 -11.81 -12.98
N ARG A 82 -3.21 -11.18 -13.71
CA ARG A 82 -3.14 -10.90 -15.15
C ARG A 82 -3.02 -9.41 -15.41
N HIS A 83 -2.67 -9.09 -16.67
CA HIS A 83 -2.60 -7.74 -17.21
C HIS A 83 -3.68 -6.80 -16.63
N PRO A 84 -3.33 -5.59 -16.17
CA PRO A 84 -2.08 -4.83 -16.43
C PRO A 84 -0.93 -5.12 -15.44
N TRP A 85 -1.10 -6.03 -14.49
CA TRP A 85 -0.07 -6.31 -13.49
C TRP A 85 0.99 -7.29 -14.02
N PRO A 86 2.26 -7.15 -13.60
CA PRO A 86 3.28 -8.14 -13.93
C PRO A 86 2.92 -9.49 -13.29
N VAL A 87 2.97 -10.57 -14.06
CA VAL A 87 2.70 -11.96 -13.62
C VAL A 87 3.54 -12.36 -12.40
N LYS A 88 4.68 -11.71 -12.18
CA LYS A 88 5.58 -11.88 -11.03
C LYS A 88 5.03 -11.41 -9.66
N ALA A 89 3.82 -10.87 -9.60
CA ALA A 89 3.17 -10.54 -8.33
C ALA A 89 2.74 -11.79 -7.51
N ASP A 90 3.01 -13.01 -8.01
CA ASP A 90 2.61 -14.29 -7.40
C ASP A 90 3.41 -14.72 -6.16
N GLY A 91 4.44 -13.96 -5.77
CA GLY A 91 5.13 -14.18 -4.49
C GLY A 91 5.72 -15.58 -4.32
N GLY A 92 6.44 -16.08 -5.34
CA GLY A 92 7.29 -17.27 -5.21
C GLY A 92 8.31 -17.20 -4.07
#